data_AF-A0A7X1U0Y6-F1
#
_entry.id   AF-A0A7X1U0Y6-F1
#
_cell.length_a   1.000
_cell.length_b   1.000
_cell.length_c   1.000
_cell.angle_alpha   90.00
_cell.angle_beta   90.00
_cell.angle_gamma   90.00
#
_symmetry.space_group_name_H-M   'P 1'
#
loop_
_entity.id
_entity.type
_entity.pdbx_description
1 polymer ?
#
loop_
_entity_poly.entity_id
_entity_poly.type
_entity_poly.pdbx_seq_one_letter_code
_entity_poly.pdbx_strand_id
1 'polypeptide(L)' 'MEHRSSGGNTFAGRYKVTRLIYVEETKDIREAIQREKEIKGWSRKKKLDLIATLNPKWQDLTDGWLENSKADLG' A
#
# COMPACT_ATOMS: atom_id res chain seq x y z
N MET A 1 33.61 11.90 15.32
CA MET A 1 33.09 13.00 14.48
C MET A 1 32.43 12.36 13.28
N GLU A 2 31.16 12.03 13.39
CA GLU A 2 30.05 12.89 12.96
C GLU A 2 29.72 12.58 11.49
N HIS A 3 28.64 11.81 11.25
CA HIS A 3 27.45 12.26 10.52
C HIS A 3 26.65 11.11 9.92
N ARG A 4 25.35 11.10 10.30
CA ARG A 4 24.20 10.59 9.55
C ARG A 4 23.96 9.09 9.50
N SER A 5 23.77 8.51 10.68
CA SER A 5 22.67 7.54 10.86
C SER A 5 21.33 8.28 10.82
N SER A 6 20.94 8.76 9.63
CA SER A 6 19.59 9.28 9.36
C SER A 6 18.89 8.31 8.43
N GLY A 7 18.69 7.09 8.89
CA GLY A 7 17.92 6.07 8.21
C GLY A 7 16.95 5.44 9.20
N GLY A 8 15.65 5.68 9.01
CA GLY A 8 14.62 4.98 9.78
C GLY A 8 13.84 5.85 10.76
N ASN A 9 13.45 7.06 10.37
CA ASN A 9 12.29 7.70 10.99
C ASN A 9 11.29 8.17 9.92
N THR A 10 11.08 7.34 8.89
CA THR A 10 9.89 7.47 8.06
C THR A 10 8.71 6.94 8.88
N PHE A 11 7.58 7.65 8.83
CA PHE A 11 6.33 7.30 9.53
C PHE A 11 5.88 5.85 9.25
N ALA A 12 6.31 5.29 8.11
CA ALA A 12 6.10 3.92 7.65
C ALA A 12 6.92 2.83 8.37
N GLY A 13 7.97 3.18 9.14
CA GLY A 13 8.81 2.22 9.84
C GLY A 13 8.33 1.85 11.25
N ARG A 14 7.60 2.75 11.93
CA ARG A 14 7.11 2.50 13.30
C ARG A 14 5.83 1.66 13.35
N TYR A 15 5.03 1.75 12.31
CA TYR A 15 3.86 0.90 12.12
C TYR A 15 4.24 -0.10 11.04
N LYS A 16 4.02 -1.40 11.25
CA LYS A 16 4.26 -2.46 10.26
C LYS A 16 3.35 -2.28 9.04
N VAL A 17 3.53 -1.21 8.27
CA VAL A 17 2.90 -0.95 6.97
C VAL A 17 3.64 -1.76 5.91
N THR A 18 3.94 -3.01 6.23
CA THR A 18 4.66 -3.92 5.33
C THR A 18 3.68 -4.74 4.48
N ARG A 19 2.36 -4.63 4.75
CA ARG A 19 1.34 -5.42 4.06
C ARG A 19 0.50 -4.57 3.13
N LEU A 20 0.60 -4.82 1.83
CA LEU A 20 -0.28 -4.22 0.83
C LEU A 20 -1.53 -5.10 0.73
N ILE A 21 -2.63 -4.68 1.35
CA ILE A 21 -3.87 -5.49 1.39
C ILE A 21 -4.94 -5.01 0.39
N TYR A 22 -4.70 -3.88 -0.26
CA TYR A 22 -5.61 -3.26 -1.22
C TYR A 22 -4.83 -2.43 -2.24
N VAL A 23 -5.09 -2.68 -3.53
CA VAL A 23 -4.67 -1.85 -4.66
C VAL A 23 -5.82 -1.82 -5.67
N GLU A 24 -5.97 -0.71 -6.38
CA GLU A 24 -6.99 -0.54 -7.41
C GLU A 24 -6.34 0.16 -8.61
N GLU A 25 -6.58 -0.37 -9.81
CA GLU A 25 -6.13 0.22 -11.06
C GLU A 25 -7.27 1.00 -11.69
N THR A 26 -7.02 2.26 -12.05
CA THR A 26 -7.98 3.09 -12.79
C THR A 26 -7.41 3.44 -14.15
N LYS A 27 -8.30 3.64 -15.14
CA LYS A 27 -7.89 3.92 -16.53
C LYS A 27 -7.56 5.40 -16.75
N ASP A 28 -8.05 6.28 -15.88
CA ASP A 28 -7.77 7.71 -15.88
C ASP A 28 -7.12 8.13 -14.55
N ILE A 29 -6.14 9.03 -14.64
CA ILE A 29 -5.49 9.66 -13.49
C ILE A 29 -6.46 10.50 -12.65
N ARG A 30 -7.46 11.12 -13.28
CA ARG A 30 -8.50 11.90 -12.60
C ARG A 30 -9.37 11.01 -11.74
N GLU A 31 -9.71 9.82 -12.23
CA GLU A 31 -10.43 8.79 -11.48
C GLU A 31 -9.61 8.30 -10.29
N ALA A 32 -8.30 8.04 -10.49
CA ALA A 32 -7.39 7.67 -9.39
C ALA A 32 -7.40 8.72 -8.27
N ILE A 33 -7.26 10.00 -8.62
CA ILE A 33 -7.22 11.10 -7.66
C ILE A 33 -8.55 11.26 -6.92
N GLN A 34 -9.68 11.15 -7.61
CA GLN A 34 -10.99 11.23 -6.99
C GLN A 34 -11.21 10.06 -6.03
N ARG A 35 -10.91 8.85 -6.47
CA ARG A 35 -11.03 7.63 -5.68
C ARG A 35 -10.14 7.67 -4.44
N GLU A 36 -8.90 8.15 -4.58
CA GLU A 36 -7.99 8.35 -3.45
C GLU A 36 -8.56 9.34 -2.43
N LYS A 37 -9.10 10.47 -2.89
CA LYS A 37 -9.74 11.47 -2.01
C LYS A 37 -10.94 10.88 -1.27
N GLU A 38 -11.78 10.12 -1.96
CA GLU A 38 -12.92 9.44 -1.36
C GLU A 38 -12.48 8.46 -0.28
N ILE A 39 -11.55 7.55 -0.60
CA ILE A 39 -11.04 6.56 0.34
C ILE A 39 -10.40 7.25 1.53
N LYS A 40 -9.60 8.31 1.34
CA LYS A 40 -9.00 9.08 2.44
C LYS A 40 -10.06 9.60 3.40
N GLY A 41 -11.18 10.12 2.89
CA GLY A 41 -12.32 10.60 3.67
C GLY A 41 -13.20 9.54 4.33
N TRP A 42 -13.02 8.25 4.02
CA TRP A 42 -13.84 7.19 4.61
C TRP A 42 -13.49 6.86 6.05
N SER A 43 -14.52 6.47 6.81
CA SER A 43 -14.36 5.90 8.14
C SER A 43 -13.55 4.61 8.08
N ARG A 44 -12.91 4.25 9.21
CA ARG A 44 -12.15 2.99 9.33
C ARG A 44 -13.01 1.79 8.95
N LYS A 45 -14.25 1.71 9.44
CA LYS A 45 -15.18 0.61 9.13
C LYS A 45 -15.40 0.46 7.62
N LYS A 46 -15.68 1.54 6.91
CA LYS A 46 -15.93 1.50 5.46
C LYS A 46 -14.70 1.05 4.68
N LYS A 47 -13.49 1.43 5.11
CA LYS A 47 -12.23 0.92 4.54
C LYS A 47 -12.08 -0.59 4.78
N LEU A 48 -12.35 -1.06 6.00
CA LEU A 48 -12.27 -2.49 6.34
C LEU A 48 -13.29 -3.32 5.55
N ASP A 49 -14.53 -2.82 5.40
CA ASP A 49 -15.58 -3.51 4.64
C ASP A 49 -15.23 -3.62 3.14
N LEU A 50 -14.65 -2.55 2.57
CA LEU A 50 -14.11 -2.56 1.20
C LEU A 50 -13.00 -3.61 1.05
N ILE A 51 -12.01 -3.58 1.94
CA ILE A 51 -10.90 -4.54 1.93
C ILE A 51 -11.43 -5.96 2.10
N ALA A 52 -12.38 -6.20 3.00
CA ALA A 52 -12.97 -7.52 3.21
C ALA A 52 -13.74 -8.03 1.99
N THR A 53 -14.30 -7.14 1.17
CA THR A 53 -14.98 -7.52 -0.08
C THR A 53 -13.99 -7.96 -1.15
N LEU A 54 -12.85 -7.27 -1.27
CA LEU A 54 -11.87 -7.50 -2.34
C LEU A 54 -10.75 -8.48 -1.95
N ASN A 55 -10.42 -8.52 -0.67
CA ASN A 55 -9.41 -9.38 -0.08
C ASN A 55 -9.93 -9.95 1.27
N PRO A 56 -10.94 -10.83 1.23
CA PRO A 56 -11.55 -11.41 2.43
C PRO A 56 -10.56 -12.19 3.29
N LYS A 57 -9.46 -12.67 2.68
CA LYS A 57 -8.40 -13.43 3.35
C LYS A 57 -7.28 -12.54 3.90
N TRP A 58 -7.33 -11.22 3.67
CA TRP A 58 -6.31 -10.26 4.10
C TRP A 58 -4.89 -10.67 3.67
N GLN A 59 -4.79 -11.25 2.47
CA GLN A 59 -3.52 -11.68 1.88
C GLN A 59 -2.67 -10.48 1.51
N ASP A 60 -1.36 -10.63 1.63
CA ASP A 60 -0.43 -9.60 1.20
C ASP A 60 -0.31 -9.64 -0.32
N LEU A 61 -0.66 -8.54 -0.98
CA LEU A 61 -0.55 -8.38 -2.41
C LEU A 61 0.89 -8.09 -2.84
N THR A 62 1.81 -7.77 -1.90
CA THR A 62 3.23 -7.57 -2.23
C THR A 62 4.00 -8.88 -2.47
N ASP A 63 3.50 -10.02 -1.96
CA ASP A 63 4.20 -11.30 -2.04
C ASP A 63 4.50 -11.70 -3.50
N GLY A 64 3.60 -11.39 -4.45
CA GLY A 64 3.84 -11.64 -5.89
C GLY A 64 4.60 -10.54 -6.64
N TRP A 65 4.72 -9.34 -6.07
CA TRP A 65 5.44 -8.21 -6.71
C TRP A 65 6.96 -8.31 -6.50
N LEU A 66 7.40 -8.84 -5.35
CA LEU A 66 8.81 -9.06 -5.05
C LEU A 66 9.45 -10.20 -5.87
N GLU A 67 8.64 -11.12 -6.38
CA GLU A 67 9.11 -12.23 -7.22
C GLU A 67 9.43 -11.78 -8.65
N ASN A 68 8.67 -10.82 -9.20
CA ASN A 68 8.90 -10.27 -10.55
C ASN A 68 10.08 -9.29 -10.62
N SER A 69 10.41 -8.58 -9.55
CA SER A 69 11.55 -7.64 -9.56
C SER A 69 12.93 -8.31 -9.54
N LYS A 70 13.00 -9.64 -9.32
CA LYS A 70 14.24 -10.42 -9.47
C LYS A 70 14.42 -10.99 -10.87
N ALA A 71 13.39 -10.98 -11.72
CA ALA A 71 13.45 -11.55 -13.06
C ALA A 71 14.06 -10.60 -14.11
N ASP A 72 14.08 -9.28 -13.85
CA ASP A 72 14.60 -8.26 -14.78
C ASP A 72 16.07 -7.85 -14.52
N LEU A 73 16.78 -8.58 -13.67
CA LEU A 73 18.24 -8.44 -13.47
C LEU A 73 19.02 -9.69 -13.91
N GLY A 74 18.42 -10.51 -14.78
CA GLY A 74 19.08 -11.65 -15.43
C GLY A 74 19.87 -11.25 -16.66
#